data_AF-A0AAW2JIK9-F1
#
_entry.id   AF-A0AAW2JIK9-F1
#
_cell.length_a   1.000
_cell.length_b   1.000
_cell.length_c   1.000
_cell.angle_alpha   90.00
_cell.angle_beta   90.00
_cell.angle_gamma   90.00
#
_symmetry.space_group_name_H-M   'P 1'
#
loop_
_entity.id
_entity.type
_entity.pdbx_description
1 polymer ?
#
loop_
_entity_poly.entity_id
_entity_poly.type
_entity_poly.pdbx_seq_one_letter_code
_entity_poly.pdbx_strand_id
1 'polypeptide(L)'
;MYGVTRKLKALKSVFRAQRKAKGDLAQNVCLAKGFLEKAQGLFDVFKDDFLLQLVQWCRTVYCRAVVMEDNMLRQRAKLRWLKDGDRCSRVFFRKINATRAKMRVFQITNAAGDVLTEADQVV
;
A
#
# COMPACT_ATOMS: atom_id res chain seq x y z
N MET A 1 -13.94 14.22 -13.43
CA MET A 1 -13.06 13.80 -12.31
C MET A 1 -13.15 14.67 -11.02
N TYR A 2 -13.93 15.75 -10.96
CA TYR A 2 -13.99 16.66 -9.80
C TYR A 2 -14.57 16.05 -8.50
N GLY A 3 -15.60 15.19 -8.61
CA GLY A 3 -16.22 14.58 -7.43
C GLY A 3 -15.27 13.68 -6.63
N VAL A 4 -14.40 12.93 -7.33
CA VAL A 4 -13.42 12.03 -6.69
C VAL A 4 -12.34 12.82 -5.97
N THR A 5 -11.78 13.86 -6.61
CA THR A 5 -10.72 14.67 -6.00
C THR A 5 -11.21 15.47 -4.81
N ARG A 6 -12.45 15.98 -4.83
CA ARG A 6 -13.07 16.65 -3.67
C ARG A 6 -13.21 15.69 -2.48
N LYS A 7 -13.70 14.46 -2.71
CA LYS A 7 -13.82 13.42 -1.67
C LYS A 7 -12.45 13.04 -1.08
N LEU A 8 -11.44 12.85 -1.93
CA LEU A 8 -10.08 12.56 -1.48
C LEU A 8 -9.45 13.71 -0.67
N LYS A 9 -9.71 14.97 -1.06
CA LYS A 9 -9.25 16.15 -0.30
C LYS A 9 -9.90 16.22 1.08
N ALA A 10 -11.20 15.93 1.18
CA ALA A 10 -11.91 15.91 2.47
C ALA A 10 -11.34 14.88 3.44
N LEU A 11 -10.92 13.70 2.95
CA LEU A 11 -10.31 12.66 3.78
C LEU A 11 -8.94 13.04 4.35
N LYS A 12 -8.25 14.03 3.78
CA LYS A 12 -6.90 14.43 4.19
C LYS A 12 -6.85 14.91 5.65
N SER A 13 -7.87 15.65 6.10
CA SER A 13 -7.95 16.12 7.50
C SER A 13 -8.16 14.94 8.46
N VAL A 14 -9.05 14.01 8.09
CA VAL A 14 -9.34 12.79 8.86
C VAL A 14 -8.08 11.95 9.03
N PHE A 15 -7.33 11.70 7.96
CA PHE A 15 -6.08 10.93 8.04
C PHE A 15 -5.01 11.63 8.87
N ARG A 16 -4.93 12.97 8.83
CA ARG A 16 -4.02 13.74 9.68
C ARG A 16 -4.39 13.62 11.16
N ALA A 17 -5.68 13.71 11.48
CA ALA A 17 -6.16 13.52 12.85
C ALA A 17 -5.87 12.11 13.35
N GLN A 18 -6.16 11.08 12.53
CA GLN A 18 -5.85 9.69 12.87
C GLN A 18 -4.35 9.45 13.08
N ARG A 19 -3.48 10.06 12.27
CA ARG A 19 -2.03 9.97 12.44
C ARG A 19 -1.57 10.59 13.76
N LYS A 20 -2.11 11.75 14.13
CA LYS A 20 -1.81 12.40 15.42
C LYS A 20 -2.26 11.54 16.59
N ALA A 21 -3.48 11.00 16.53
CA ALA A 21 -4.04 10.17 17.60
C ALA A 21 -3.27 8.87 17.81
N LYS A 22 -2.79 8.23 16.72
CA LYS A 22 -2.06 6.96 16.80
C LYS A 22 -0.58 7.14 17.17
N GLY A 23 0.00 8.32 16.98
CA GLY A 23 1.38 8.61 17.32
C GLY A 23 2.40 7.75 16.57
N ASP A 24 3.52 7.44 17.24
CA ASP A 24 4.55 6.56 16.70
C ASP A 24 4.20 5.09 16.99
N LEU A 25 3.87 4.35 15.93
CA LEU A 25 3.48 2.95 16.02
C LEU A 25 4.62 2.04 16.49
N ALA A 26 5.86 2.31 16.09
CA ALA A 26 7.00 1.49 16.47
C ALA A 26 7.31 1.66 17.96
N GLN A 27 7.24 2.91 18.43
CA GLN A 27 7.35 3.21 19.86
C GLN A 27 6.23 2.53 20.65
N ASN A 28 4.98 2.56 20.16
CA ASN A 28 3.86 1.90 20.82
C ASN A 28 4.05 0.38 20.93
N VAL A 29 4.57 -0.27 19.87
CA VAL A 29 4.90 -1.71 19.90
C VAL A 29 5.98 -2.00 20.93
N CYS A 30 7.04 -1.19 20.96
CA CYS A 30 8.13 -1.33 21.94
C CYS A 30 7.63 -1.20 23.38
N LEU A 31 6.82 -0.17 23.67
CA LEU A 31 6.22 0.04 24.98
C LEU A 31 5.30 -1.11 25.38
N ALA A 32 4.40 -1.53 24.49
CA ALA A 32 3.49 -2.63 24.75
C ALA A 32 4.22 -3.95 25.02
N LYS A 33 5.32 -4.20 24.29
CA LYS A 33 6.20 -5.35 24.53
C LYS A 33 6.84 -5.28 25.91
N GLY A 34 7.40 -4.14 26.28
CA GLY A 34 8.02 -3.94 27.59
C GLY A 34 7.02 -4.08 28.75
N PHE A 35 5.77 -3.64 28.59
CA PHE A 35 4.73 -3.87 29.59
C PHE A 35 4.37 -5.35 29.72
N LEU A 36 4.26 -6.07 28.59
CA LEU A 36 3.99 -7.50 28.59
C LEU A 36 5.11 -8.29 29.28
N GLU A 37 6.37 -8.00 28.96
CA GLU A 37 7.54 -8.64 29.57
C GLU A 37 7.57 -8.42 31.10
N LYS A 38 7.27 -7.20 31.57
CA LYS A 38 7.16 -6.89 33.01
C LYS A 38 6.02 -7.64 33.68
N ALA A 39 4.84 -7.68 33.05
CA ALA A 39 3.69 -8.40 33.60
C ALA A 39 3.96 -9.91 33.69
N GLN A 40 4.61 -10.49 32.68
CA GLN A 40 5.03 -11.89 32.68
C GLN A 40 6.04 -12.17 33.79
N GLY A 41 7.06 -11.31 33.96
CA GLY A 41 8.03 -11.46 35.03
C GLY A 41 7.41 -11.40 36.44
N LEU A 42 6.40 -10.54 36.65
CA LEU A 42 5.65 -10.52 37.91
C LEU A 42 4.84 -11.80 38.11
N PHE A 43 4.15 -12.27 37.07
CA PHE A 43 3.38 -13.51 37.15
C PHE A 43 4.27 -14.73 37.43
N ASP A 44 5.45 -14.81 36.84
CA ASP A 44 6.38 -15.94 37.05
C ASP A 44 6.82 -16.07 38.51
N VAL A 45 6.93 -14.93 39.23
CA VAL A 45 7.29 -14.88 40.65
C VAL A 45 6.10 -15.19 41.56
N PHE A 46 4.98 -14.51 41.36
CA PHE A 46 3.86 -14.53 42.32
C PHE A 46 2.76 -15.56 41.98
N LYS A 47 2.63 -15.96 40.71
CA LYS A 47 1.63 -16.93 40.20
C LYS A 47 0.19 -16.64 40.63
N ASP A 48 -0.16 -15.36 40.62
CA ASP A 48 -1.48 -14.86 41.00
C ASP A 48 -2.43 -14.77 39.80
N ASP A 49 -3.71 -15.08 40.00
CA ASP A 49 -4.76 -15.04 38.98
C ASP A 49 -5.00 -13.62 38.45
N PHE A 50 -4.88 -12.60 39.31
CA PHE A 50 -4.97 -11.22 38.87
C PHE A 50 -3.83 -10.85 37.91
N LEU A 51 -2.60 -11.31 38.21
CA LEU A 51 -1.45 -11.13 37.32
C LEU A 51 -1.61 -11.90 36.01
N LEU A 52 -2.22 -13.09 36.05
CA LEU A 52 -2.56 -13.83 34.83
C LEU A 52 -3.50 -13.03 33.92
N GLN A 53 -4.55 -12.42 34.50
CA GLN A 53 -5.44 -11.54 33.74
C GLN A 53 -4.68 -10.34 33.18
N LEU A 54 -3.83 -9.69 33.98
CA LEU A 54 -3.00 -8.57 33.52
C LEU A 54 -2.13 -8.96 32.32
N VAL A 55 -1.47 -10.12 32.37
CA VAL A 55 -0.67 -10.64 31.25
C VAL A 55 -1.54 -10.81 30.00
N GLN A 56 -2.75 -11.35 30.12
CA GLN A 56 -3.67 -11.50 28.98
C GLN A 56 -4.08 -10.14 28.39
N TRP A 57 -4.35 -9.14 29.23
CA TRP A 57 -4.64 -7.78 28.78
C TRP A 57 -3.45 -7.17 28.04
N CYS A 58 -2.26 -7.23 28.63
CA CYS A 58 -1.03 -6.74 28.01
C CYS A 58 -0.76 -7.43 26.67
N ARG A 59 -0.97 -8.75 26.59
CA ARG A 59 -0.81 -9.52 25.35
C ARG A 59 -1.78 -9.05 24.27
N THR A 60 -3.04 -8.81 24.64
CA THR A 60 -4.04 -8.27 23.72
C THR A 60 -3.62 -6.89 23.17
N VAL A 61 -3.14 -6.00 24.04
CA VAL A 61 -2.67 -4.67 23.65
C VAL A 61 -1.45 -4.77 22.72
N TYR A 62 -0.48 -5.61 23.05
CA TYR A 62 0.70 -5.86 22.22
C TYR A 62 0.33 -6.38 20.83
N CYS A 63 -0.51 -7.41 20.75
CA CYS A 63 -0.98 -7.95 19.47
C CYS A 63 -1.66 -6.87 18.60
N ARG A 64 -2.51 -6.02 19.20
CA ARG A 64 -3.15 -4.90 18.50
C ARG A 64 -2.14 -3.88 17.98
N ALA A 65 -1.12 -3.55 18.77
CA ALA A 65 -0.06 -2.63 18.36
C ALA A 65 0.73 -3.18 17.16
N VAL A 66 1.11 -4.46 17.21
CA VAL A 66 1.85 -5.15 16.13
C VAL A 66 1.04 -5.17 14.83
N VAL A 67 -0.24 -5.54 14.90
CA VAL A 67 -1.13 -5.53 13.72
C VAL A 67 -1.25 -4.13 13.12
N MET A 68 -1.33 -3.10 13.95
CA MET A 68 -1.40 -1.72 13.46
C MET A 68 -0.09 -1.30 12.76
N GLU A 69 1.06 -1.63 13.33
CA GLU A 69 2.37 -1.36 12.72
C GLU A 69 2.54 -2.10 11.39
N ASP A 70 2.27 -3.41 11.35
CA ASP A 70 2.38 -4.23 10.15
C ASP A 70 1.48 -3.71 9.02
N ASN A 71 0.23 -3.36 9.33
CA ASN A 71 -0.68 -2.75 8.35
C ASN A 71 -0.09 -1.45 7.77
N MET A 72 0.51 -0.60 8.60
CA MET A 72 1.14 0.64 8.14
C MET A 72 2.38 0.37 7.28
N LEU A 73 3.21 -0.60 7.66
CA LEU A 73 4.40 -1.00 6.89
C LEU A 73 4.01 -1.58 5.53
N ARG A 74 2.99 -2.45 5.47
CA ARG A 74 2.44 -2.98 4.22
C ARG A 74 1.91 -1.86 3.31
N GLN A 75 1.20 -0.89 3.86
CA GLN A 75 0.73 0.27 3.10
C GLN A 75 1.89 1.10 2.54
N ARG A 76 2.93 1.37 3.34
CA ARG A 76 4.14 2.08 2.90
C ARG A 76 4.88 1.31 1.81
N ALA A 77 5.03 0.00 1.98
CA ALA A 77 5.62 -0.86 0.96
C ALA A 77 4.82 -0.75 -0.33
N LYS A 78 3.49 -0.92 -0.29
CA LYS A 78 2.62 -0.81 -1.48
C LYS A 78 2.76 0.56 -2.17
N LEU A 79 2.80 1.66 -1.42
CA LEU A 79 3.02 2.99 -1.98
C LEU A 79 4.39 3.11 -2.65
N ARG A 80 5.43 2.54 -2.03
CA ARG A 80 6.78 2.49 -2.62
C ARG A 80 6.79 1.70 -3.92
N TRP A 81 6.19 0.50 -3.93
CA TRP A 81 6.04 -0.32 -5.13
C TRP A 81 5.26 0.39 -6.24
N LEU A 82 4.20 1.13 -5.91
CA LEU A 82 3.44 1.92 -6.90
C LEU A 82 4.24 3.11 -7.44
N LYS A 83 5.07 3.75 -6.61
CA LYS A 83 5.87 4.92 -7.00
C LYS A 83 7.09 4.51 -7.83
N ASP A 84 7.82 3.52 -7.37
CA ASP A 84 9.05 3.05 -7.99
C ASP A 84 8.73 2.15 -9.22
N GLY A 85 7.51 1.62 -9.28
CA GLY A 85 7.07 0.66 -10.28
C GLY A 85 7.70 -0.72 -10.05
N ASP A 86 7.13 -1.74 -10.68
CA ASP A 86 7.89 -2.97 -10.93
C ASP A 86 8.88 -2.66 -12.09
N ARG A 87 10.15 -3.08 -11.97
CA ARG A 87 11.12 -3.00 -13.08
C ARG A 87 10.56 -3.63 -14.35
N CYS A 88 9.68 -4.64 -14.22
CA CYS A 88 8.98 -5.28 -15.31
C CYS A 88 7.94 -4.36 -15.97
N SER A 89 7.29 -3.42 -15.29
CA SER A 89 6.32 -2.51 -15.93
C SER A 89 7.00 -1.65 -16.99
N ARG A 90 8.18 -1.10 -16.70
CA ARG A 90 8.96 -0.32 -17.69
C ARG A 90 9.39 -1.19 -18.88
N VAL A 91 9.85 -2.42 -18.62
CA VAL A 91 10.28 -3.36 -19.66
C VAL A 91 9.08 -3.84 -20.50
N PHE A 92 7.96 -4.14 -19.86
CA PHE A 92 6.70 -4.57 -20.48
C PHE A 92 6.12 -3.48 -21.37
N PHE A 93 5.97 -2.25 -20.86
CA PHE A 93 5.46 -1.13 -21.66
C PHE A 93 6.44 -0.75 -22.78
N ARG A 94 7.76 -0.85 -22.55
CA ARG A 94 8.76 -0.68 -23.61
C ARG A 94 8.60 -1.74 -24.71
N LYS A 95 8.38 -3.01 -24.34
CA LYS A 95 8.18 -4.10 -25.31
C LYS A 95 6.86 -3.96 -26.05
N ILE A 96 5.77 -3.59 -25.38
CA ILE A 96 4.48 -3.28 -26.02
C ILE A 96 4.62 -2.12 -27.01
N ASN A 97 5.27 -1.02 -26.62
CA ASN A 97 5.46 0.13 -27.50
C ASN A 97 6.31 -0.21 -28.72
N ALA A 98 7.38 -1.00 -28.56
CA ALA A 98 8.19 -1.48 -29.67
C ALA A 98 7.38 -2.38 -30.61
N THR A 99 6.58 -3.29 -30.06
CA THR A 99 5.68 -4.15 -30.84
C THR A 99 4.61 -3.35 -31.60
N ARG A 100 4.01 -2.34 -30.97
CA ARG A 100 3.04 -1.44 -31.63
C ARG A 100 3.68 -0.61 -32.74
N ALA A 101 4.91 -0.11 -32.53
CA ALA A 101 5.65 0.60 -33.56
C ALA A 101 5.98 -0.32 -34.75
N LYS A 102 6.37 -1.57 -34.49
CA LYS A 102 6.62 -2.59 -35.51
C LYS A 102 5.35 -2.99 -36.27
N MET A 103 4.23 -3.12 -35.56
CA MET A 103 2.93 -3.48 -36.14
C MET A 103 2.17 -2.27 -36.69
N ARG A 104 2.78 -1.08 -36.71
CA ARG A 104 2.16 0.11 -37.29
C ARG A 104 2.10 -0.08 -38.80
N VAL A 105 0.88 -0.17 -39.33
CA VAL A 105 0.64 -0.22 -40.77
C VAL A 105 0.85 1.19 -41.32
N PHE A 106 1.84 1.36 -42.19
CA PHE A 106 2.22 2.66 -42.75
C PHE A 106 1.45 3.00 -44.02
N GLN A 107 1.00 2.00 -44.77
CA GLN A 107 0.28 2.15 -46.03
C GLN A 107 -0.69 0.99 -46.20
N ILE A 108 -1.90 1.30 -46.71
CA ILE A 108 -2.89 0.31 -47.11
C ILE A 108 -3.21 0.58 -48.58
N THR A 109 -3.00 -0.42 -49.44
CA THR A 109 -3.41 -0.39 -50.85
C THR A 109 -4.83 -0.91 -50.99
N ASN A 110 -5.71 -0.11 -51.60
CA ASN A 110 -7.08 -0.52 -51.91
C ASN A 110 -7.13 -1.38 -53.19
N ALA A 111 -8.25 -2.05 -53.45
CA ALA A 111 -8.44 -2.93 -54.61
C ALA A 111 -8.29 -2.21 -55.98
N ALA A 112 -8.39 -0.88 -56.00
CA ALA A 112 -8.18 -0.03 -57.17
C ALA A 112 -6.70 0.35 -57.43
N GLY A 113 -5.77 -0.03 -56.54
CA GLY A 113 -4.34 0.26 -56.66
C GLY A 113 -3.86 1.55 -55.96
N ASP A 114 -4.76 2.33 -55.37
CA ASP A 114 -4.42 3.57 -54.66
C ASP A 114 -3.80 3.29 -53.28
N VAL A 115 -2.74 4.03 -52.93
CA VAL A 115 -2.00 3.92 -51.67
C VAL A 115 -2.54 4.94 -50.65
N LEU A 116 -3.32 4.47 -49.69
CA LEU A 116 -3.84 5.29 -48.61
C LEU A 116 -2.75 5.44 -47.53
N THR A 117 -2.29 6.67 -47.34
CA THR A 117 -1.17 7.00 -46.44
C THR A 117 -1.60 7.86 -45.24
N GLU A 118 -2.81 8.42 -45.26
CA GLU A 118 -3.34 9.28 -44.20
C GLU A 118 -4.26 8.51 -43.23
N ALA A 119 -4.10 8.80 -41.94
CA ALA A 119 -4.83 8.13 -40.86
C ALA A 119 -6.35 8.41 -40.85
N ASP A 120 -6.82 9.43 -41.57
CA ASP A 120 -8.24 9.80 -41.68
C ASP A 120 -9.02 8.96 -42.71
N GLN A 121 -8.34 8.10 -43.49
CA GLN A 121 -8.96 7.28 -44.55
C GLN A 121 -9.14 5.80 -44.18
N VAL A 122 -8.69 5.39 -43.00
CA VAL A 122 -8.79 4.00 -42.50
C VAL A 122 -9.67 4.00 -41.26
N VAL A 123 -10.99 3.88 -41.47
CA VAL A 123 -12.00 3.62 -40.41
C VAL A 123 -12.24 2.12 -40.30
#